data_AF-F3L5Z1-F1
#
_entry.id   AF-F3L5Z1-F1
#
_cell.length_a   1.000
_cell.length_b   1.000
_cell.length_c   1.000
_cell.angle_alpha   90.00
_cell.angle_beta   90.00
_cell.angle_gamma   90.00
#
_symmetry.space_group_name_H-M   'P 1'
#
loop_
_entity.id
_entity.type
_entity.pdbx_description
1 polymer ?
#
loop_
_entity_poly.entity_id
_entity_poly.type
_entity_poly.pdbx_seq_one_letter_code
_entity_poly.pdbx_strand_id
1 'polypeptide(L)' 'MLNGRVAKRGRQVSFMETECHVDGKLVATAKVTKAMLKLPK' A
#
# COMPACT_ATOMS: atom_id res chain seq x y z
N MET A 1 -8.42 -4.60 8.25
CA MET A 1 -7.46 -3.55 7.82
C MET A 1 -6.17 -4.25 7.39
N LEU A 2 -5.59 -3.91 6.23
CA LEU A 2 -4.27 -4.40 5.79
C LEU A 2 -3.18 -3.51 6.42
N ASN A 3 -2.19 -4.11 7.09
CA ASN A 3 -1.04 -3.40 7.64
C ASN A 3 -0.05 -3.06 6.50
N GLY A 4 -0.13 -1.84 5.98
CA GLY A 4 0.75 -1.33 4.92
C GLY A 4 1.58 -0.15 5.39
N ARG A 5 2.88 -0.16 5.08
CA ARG A 5 3.78 0.98 5.28
C ARG A 5 3.89 1.78 3.98
N VAL A 6 3.71 3.09 4.06
CA VAL A 6 3.85 3.97 2.89
C VAL A 6 5.35 4.14 2.60
N ALA A 7 5.81 3.64 1.46
CA ALA A 7 7.19 3.79 1.02
C ALA A 7 7.45 5.18 0.44
N LYS A 8 6.50 5.71 -0.34
CA LYS A 8 6.57 7.07 -0.91
C LYS A 8 5.18 7.61 -1.21
N ARG A 9 4.88 8.85 -0.78
CA ARG A 9 3.61 9.52 -1.04
C ARG A 9 3.81 10.67 -2.03
N GLY A 10 3.37 10.49 -3.27
CA GLY A 10 3.34 11.55 -4.29
C GLY A 10 1.96 12.17 -4.43
N ARG A 11 1.90 13.32 -5.10
CA ARG A 11 0.65 14.07 -5.33
C ARG A 11 -0.34 13.33 -6.23
N GLN A 12 0.15 12.52 -7.17
CA GLN A 12 -0.66 11.76 -8.13
C GLN A 12 -0.52 10.24 -7.98
N VAL A 13 0.61 9.76 -7.46
CA VAL A 13 0.87 8.33 -7.26
C VAL A 13 1.50 8.13 -5.89
N SER A 14 1.09 7.10 -5.16
CA SER A 14 1.70 6.67 -3.90
C SER A 14 2.12 5.21 -3.97
N PHE A 15 3.25 4.88 -3.37
CA PHE A 15 3.80 3.53 -3.29
C PHE A 15 3.75 3.06 -1.84
N MET A 16 3.32 1.82 -1.64
CA MET A 16 3.14 1.20 -0.34
C MET A 16 3.69 -0.22 -0.37
N GLU A 17 4.33 -0.64 0.72
CA GLU A 17 4.70 -2.01 0.97
C GLU A 17 3.76 -2.60 2.02
N THR A 18 3.21 -3.78 1.74
CA THR A 18 2.22 -4.43 2.60
C THR A 18 2.73 -5.80 2.97
N GLU A 19 2.59 -6.15 4.24
CA GLU A 19 3.02 -7.44 4.78
C GLU A 19 1.79 -8.28 5.12
N CYS A 20 1.77 -9.53 4.66
CA CYS A 20 0.77 -10.50 5.02
C CYS A 20 1.35 -11.44 6.09
N HIS A 21 0.67 -11.51 7.24
CA HIS A 21 1.04 -12.38 8.34
C HIS A 21 -0.05 -13.42 8.57
N VAL A 22 0.34 -14.68 8.74
CA VAL A 22 -0.53 -15.80 9.16
C VAL A 22 0.09 -16.38 10.42
N ASP A 23 -0.71 -16.51 11.49
CA ASP A 23 -0.26 -16.97 12.81
C ASP A 23 0.97 -16.20 13.35
N GLY A 24 1.01 -14.89 13.10
CA GLY A 24 2.12 -14.02 13.52
C GLY A 24 3.41 -14.17 12.71
N LYS A 25 3.46 -15.07 11.71
CA LYS A 25 4.60 -15.24 10.81
C LYS A 25 4.36 -14.50 9.49
N LEU A 26 5.38 -13.81 9.02
CA LEU A 26 5.38 -13.18 7.70
C LEU A 26 5.34 -14.27 6.62
N VAL A 27 4.31 -14.26 5.78
CA VAL A 27 4.14 -15.24 4.70
C VAL A 27 4.28 -14.63 3.31
N ALA A 28 3.99 -13.34 3.16
CA ALA A 28 4.13 -12.64 1.88
C ALA A 28 4.36 -11.15 2.09
N THR A 29 5.02 -10.52 1.13
CA THR A 29 5.11 -9.08 1.00
C THR A 29 4.60 -8.65 -0.37
N ALA A 30 3.94 -7.49 -0.44
CA ALA A 30 3.39 -6.95 -1.67
C ALA A 30 3.74 -5.48 -1.82
N LYS A 31 4.12 -5.09 -3.05
CA LYS A 31 4.29 -3.68 -3.44
C LYS A 31 3.03 -3.21 -4.14
N VAL A 32 2.43 -2.16 -3.60
CA VAL A 32 1.18 -1.57 -4.07
C VAL A 32 1.45 -0.17 -4.59
N THR A 33 1.11 0.07 -5.85
CA THR A 33 1.12 1.40 -6.47
C THR A 33 -0.31 1.90 -6.54
N LYS A 34 -0.60 3.05 -5.92
CA LYS A 34 -1.92 3.69 -5.90
C LYS A 34 -1.88 4.97 -6.71
N ALA A 35 -2.75 5.09 -7.72
CA ALA A 35 -2.98 6.34 -8.42
C ALA A 35 -4.10 7.14 -7.74
N MET A 36 -3.84 8.41 -7.47
CA MET A 36 -4.82 9.36 -6.93
C MET A 36 -5.51 10.04 -8.11
N LEU A 37 -6.77 9.67 -8.35
CA LEU A 37 -7.61 10.29 -9.36
C LEU A 37 -8.42 11.41 -8.70
N LYS A 38 -8.41 12.60 -9.32
CA LYS A 38 -9.33 13.68 -8.93
C LYS A 38 -10.70 13.36 -9.52
N LEU A 39 -11.68 13.17 -8.65
CA LEU A 39 -13.07 13.06 -9.10
C LEU A 39 -13.57 14.45 -9.53
N PRO A 40 -14.31 14.54 -10.65
CA PRO A 40 -15.02 15.77 -11.00
C PRO A 40 -16.11 16.06 -9.94
N LYS A 41 -16.43 17.35 -9.78
CA LYS A 41 -17.48 17.81 -8.87
C LYS A 41 -18.86 17.42 -9.36
#